data_AF-A0A3D1TT39-F1
#
_entry.id   AF-A0A3D1TT39-F1
#
_cell.length_a   1.000
_cell.length_b   1.000
_cell.length_c   1.000
_cell.angle_alpha   90.00
_cell.angle_beta   90.00
_cell.angle_gamma   90.00
#
_symmetry.space_group_name_H-M   'P 1'
#
loop_
_entity.id
_entity.type
_entity.pdbx_description
1 polymer ?
#
loop_
_entity_poly.entity_id
_entity_poly.type
_entity_poly.pdbx_seq_one_letter_code
_entity_poly.pdbx_strand_id
1 'polypeptide(L)'
;MAQSPAERQSISRMGARALVAKGLTNTAPARQAFRDKFMDEVDPERSLPEKERAKRAEAARLLYFERIRFKRLKALRQKREAKTSP
;
A
#
# COMPACT_ATOMS: atom_id res chain seq x y z
N MET A 1 10.91 31.82 17.41
CA MET A 1 9.48 31.47 17.59
C MET A 1 9.21 30.15 16.89
N ALA A 2 8.45 29.25 17.49
CA ALA A 2 8.11 27.98 16.86
C ALA A 2 7.14 28.22 15.69
N GLN A 3 7.35 27.56 14.56
CA GLN A 3 6.46 27.66 13.40
C GLN A 3 5.04 27.22 13.76
N SER A 4 4.05 27.90 13.20
CA SER A 4 2.64 27.53 13.31
C SER A 4 2.34 26.21 12.56
N PRO A 5 1.26 25.49 12.92
CA PRO A 5 0.83 24.30 12.17
C PRO A 5 0.61 24.56 10.67
N ALA A 6 0.10 25.74 10.31
CA ALA A 6 -0.16 26.11 8.91
C ALA A 6 1.14 26.27 8.10
N GLU A 7 2.15 26.92 8.69
CA GLU A 7 3.47 27.05 8.06
C GLU A 7 4.13 25.70 7.83
N ARG A 8 4.04 24.79 8.81
CA ARG A 8 4.54 23.40 8.66
C ARG A 8 3.86 22.66 7.50
N GLN A 9 2.56 22.81 7.34
CA GLN A 9 1.83 22.20 6.21
C GLN A 9 2.24 22.79 4.86
N SER A 10 2.47 24.11 4.78
CA SER A 10 2.98 24.74 3.56
C SER A 10 4.38 24.27 3.21
N ILE A 11 5.28 24.18 4.20
CA ILE A 11 6.64 23.62 4.01
C ILE A 11 6.59 22.17 3.53
N SER A 12 5.75 21.34 4.14
CA SER A 12 5.56 19.94 3.70
C SER A 12 5.09 19.85 2.25
N ARG A 13 4.10 20.67 1.84
CA ARG A 13 3.62 20.72 0.46
C ARG A 13 4.68 21.19 -0.53
N MET A 14 5.48 22.19 -0.17
CA MET A 14 6.60 22.66 -0.99
C MET A 14 7.64 21.56 -1.18
N GLY A 15 8.02 20.87 -0.11
CA GLY A 15 8.97 19.75 -0.17
C GLY A 15 8.45 18.60 -1.05
N ALA A 16 7.19 18.20 -0.88
CA ALA A 16 6.58 17.16 -1.71
C ALA A 16 6.56 17.53 -3.20
N ARG A 17 6.15 18.75 -3.54
CA ARG A 17 6.12 19.23 -4.94
C ARG A 17 7.52 19.34 -5.54
N ALA A 18 8.48 19.87 -4.80
CA ALA A 18 9.87 19.97 -5.24
C ALA A 18 10.46 18.60 -5.57
N LEU A 19 10.11 17.57 -4.81
CA LEU A 19 10.57 16.22 -5.03
C LEU A 19 9.93 15.57 -6.27
N VAL A 20 8.62 15.74 -6.44
CA VAL A 20 7.91 15.27 -7.65
C VAL A 20 8.42 15.97 -8.91
N ALA A 21 8.71 17.28 -8.84
CA ALA A 21 9.27 18.05 -9.96
C ALA A 21 10.63 17.51 -10.44
N LYS A 22 11.39 16.82 -9.56
CA LYS A 22 12.66 16.16 -9.91
C LYS A 22 12.47 14.72 -10.44
N GLY A 23 11.22 14.27 -10.65
CA GLY A 23 10.92 12.89 -11.06
C GLY A 23 11.15 11.85 -9.96
N LEU A 24 11.43 12.28 -8.73
CA LEU A 24 11.64 11.38 -7.59
C LEU A 24 10.30 11.05 -6.92
N THR A 25 10.29 9.97 -6.15
CA THR A 25 9.17 9.66 -5.25
C THR A 25 9.70 9.16 -3.90
N ASN A 26 9.14 9.65 -2.80
CA ASN A 26 9.54 9.24 -1.45
C ASN A 26 9.22 7.78 -1.15
N THR A 27 8.32 7.19 -1.94
CA THR A 27 7.77 5.86 -1.69
C THR A 27 8.37 4.79 -2.59
N ALA A 28 9.35 5.09 -3.44
CA ALA A 28 9.99 4.07 -4.29
C ALA A 28 10.59 2.90 -3.49
N PRO A 29 11.42 3.12 -2.44
CA PRO A 29 11.95 2.01 -1.64
C PRO A 29 10.84 1.20 -0.94
N ALA A 30 9.83 1.89 -0.40
CA ALA A 30 8.71 1.24 0.26
C ALA A 30 7.85 0.40 -0.71
N ARG A 31 7.64 0.90 -1.94
CA ARG A 31 6.92 0.15 -2.99
C ARG A 31 7.72 -1.09 -3.41
N GLN A 32 9.04 -0.99 -3.48
CA GLN A 32 9.89 -2.13 -3.80
C GLN A 32 9.82 -3.19 -2.71
N ALA A 33 10.07 -2.82 -1.44
CA ALA A 33 9.95 -3.73 -0.30
C ALA A 33 8.55 -4.38 -0.21
N PHE A 34 7.49 -3.62 -0.51
CA PHE A 34 6.13 -4.17 -0.55
C PHE A 34 5.93 -5.20 -1.68
N ARG A 35 6.62 -5.07 -2.81
CA ARG A 35 6.59 -6.05 -3.90
C ARG A 35 7.41 -7.29 -3.54
N ASP A 36 8.60 -7.07 -2.99
CA ASP A 36 9.56 -8.13 -2.67
C ASP A 36 8.99 -9.12 -1.64
N LYS A 37 8.21 -8.64 -0.67
CA LYS A 37 7.59 -9.52 0.33
C LYS A 37 6.77 -10.67 -0.28
N PHE A 38 6.14 -10.45 -1.45
CA PHE A 38 5.33 -11.47 -2.10
C PHE A 38 6.19 -12.51 -2.82
N MET A 39 7.40 -12.15 -3.24
CA MET A 39 8.37 -13.10 -3.76
C MET A 39 8.84 -14.04 -2.64
N ASP A 40 9.14 -13.48 -1.47
CA ASP A 40 9.55 -14.26 -0.29
C ASP A 40 8.39 -15.10 0.27
N GLU A 41 7.14 -14.63 0.18
CA GLU A 41 5.94 -15.38 0.61
C GLU A 41 5.68 -16.61 -0.26
N VAL A 42 5.88 -16.51 -1.58
CA VAL A 42 5.55 -17.61 -2.52
C VAL A 42 6.71 -18.57 -2.78
N ASP A 43 7.95 -18.16 -2.49
CA ASP A 43 9.15 -18.98 -2.68
C ASP A 43 10.24 -18.66 -1.63
N PRO A 44 10.02 -19.02 -0.34
CA PRO A 44 10.97 -18.73 0.73
C PRO A 44 12.37 -19.32 0.47
N GLU A 45 12.41 -20.52 -0.09
CA GLU A 45 13.64 -21.27 -0.38
C GLU A 45 14.26 -20.91 -1.75
N ARG A 46 13.65 -19.98 -2.51
CA ARG A 46 14.12 -19.52 -3.83
C ARG A 46 14.35 -20.66 -4.84
N SER A 47 13.52 -21.69 -4.75
CA SER A 47 13.61 -22.92 -5.53
C SER A 47 12.90 -22.84 -6.88
N LEU A 48 11.97 -21.91 -7.05
CA LEU A 48 11.17 -21.80 -8.27
C LEU A 48 11.95 -21.07 -9.38
N PRO A 49 11.70 -21.42 -10.65
CA PRO A 49 12.14 -20.60 -11.78
C PRO A 49 11.59 -19.17 -11.68
N GLU A 50 12.39 -18.18 -12.06
CA GLU A 50 12.06 -16.74 -11.91
C GLU A 50 10.69 -16.38 -12.47
N LYS A 51 10.36 -16.87 -13.67
CA LYS A 51 9.07 -16.60 -14.33
C LYS A 51 7.88 -17.11 -13.53
N GLU A 52 8.01 -18.29 -12.93
CA GLU A 52 6.95 -18.90 -12.12
C GLU A 52 6.83 -18.17 -10.77
N ARG A 53 7.96 -17.81 -10.16
CA ARG A 53 7.98 -16.99 -8.94
C ARG A 53 7.28 -15.65 -9.14
N ALA A 54 7.60 -14.94 -10.23
CA ALA A 54 6.97 -13.66 -10.57
C ALA A 54 5.45 -13.78 -10.78
N LYS A 55 5.01 -14.82 -11.50
CA LYS A 55 3.58 -15.11 -11.71
C LYS A 55 2.86 -15.36 -10.38
N ARG A 56 3.46 -16.15 -9.48
CA ARG A 56 2.87 -16.44 -8.16
C ARG A 56 2.85 -15.20 -7.27
N ALA A 57 3.92 -14.41 -7.26
CA ALA A 57 3.99 -13.18 -6.48
C ALA A 57 2.95 -12.15 -6.95
N GLU A 58 2.70 -12.05 -8.26
CA GLU A 58 1.62 -11.21 -8.78
C GLU A 58 0.24 -11.68 -8.31
N ALA A 59 -0.03 -12.98 -8.37
CA ALA A 59 -1.28 -13.56 -7.87
C ALA A 59 -1.46 -13.32 -6.36
N ALA A 60 -0.41 -13.51 -5.56
CA ALA A 60 -0.42 -13.25 -4.12
C ALA A 60 -0.70 -11.77 -3.81
N ARG A 61 -0.12 -10.85 -4.60
CA ARG A 61 -0.38 -9.41 -4.48
C ARG A 61 -1.85 -9.07 -4.77
N LEU A 62 -2.45 -9.65 -5.81
CA LEU A 62 -3.87 -9.43 -6.11
C LEU A 62 -4.76 -9.95 -4.97
N LEU A 63 -4.49 -11.15 -4.49
CA LEU A 63 -5.19 -11.75 -3.35
C LEU A 63 -5.11 -10.87 -2.09
N TYR A 64 -3.96 -10.25 -1.82
CA TYR A 64 -3.80 -9.32 -0.70
C TYR A 64 -4.79 -8.15 -0.78
N PHE A 65 -4.93 -7.53 -1.95
CA PHE A 65 -5.87 -6.41 -2.14
C PHE A 65 -7.33 -6.87 -2.09
N GLU A 66 -7.64 -8.04 -2.63
CA GLU A 66 -8.98 -8.63 -2.53
C GLU A 66 -9.39 -8.88 -1.08
N ARG A 67 -8.47 -9.39 -0.25
CA ARG A 67 -8.70 -9.57 1.20
C ARG A 67 -9.02 -8.25 1.90
N ILE A 68 -8.29 -7.17 1.58
CA ILE A 68 -8.57 -5.83 2.14
C ILE A 68 -9.96 -5.36 1.70
N ARG A 69 -10.28 -5.47 0.41
CA ARG A 69 -11.57 -5.07 -0.13
C ARG A 69 -12.71 -5.85 0.52
N PHE A 70 -12.56 -7.17 0.64
CA PHE A 70 -13.54 -8.04 1.29
C PHE A 70 -13.77 -7.63 2.75
N LYS A 71 -12.71 -7.41 3.54
CA LYS A 71 -12.81 -6.93 4.92
C LYS A 71 -13.56 -5.60 5.01
N ARG A 72 -13.28 -4.65 4.10
CA ARG A 72 -13.97 -3.36 4.04
C ARG A 72 -15.45 -3.52 3.73
N LEU A 73 -15.81 -4.33 2.73
CA LEU A 73 -17.20 -4.58 2.35
C LEU A 73 -17.97 -5.26 3.49
N LYS A 74 -17.37 -6.24 4.17
CA LYS A 74 -17.96 -6.89 5.34
C LYS A 74 -18.25 -5.88 6.45
N ALA A 75 -17.31 -5.01 6.77
CA ALA A 75 -17.51 -3.97 7.80
C ALA A 75 -18.61 -2.97 7.42
N LEU A 76 -18.71 -2.59 6.15
CA LEU A 76 -19.81 -1.72 5.68
C LEU A 76 -21.16 -2.42 5.79
N ARG A 77 -21.23 -3.72 5.48
CA ARG A 77 -22.47 -4.50 5.62
C ARG A 77 -22.96 -4.51 7.07
N GLN A 78 -22.07 -4.80 8.01
CA GLN A 78 -22.38 -4.79 9.45
C GLN A 78 -22.88 -3.41 9.93
N LYS A 79 -22.26 -2.33 9.46
CA LYS A 79 -22.73 -0.96 9.79
C LYS A 79 -24.13 -0.67 9.27
N ARG A 80 -24.48 -1.20 8.10
CA ARG A 80 -25.83 -1.06 7.53
C ARG A 80 -26.84 -1.89 8.31
N GLU A 81 -26.51 -3.15 8.60
CA GLU A 81 -27.34 -4.04 9.44
C GLU A 81 -27.62 -3.41 10.81
N ALA A 82 -26.60 -2.87 11.47
CA ALA A 82 -26.75 -2.18 12.76
C ALA A 82 -27.57 -0.88 12.70
N LYS A 83 -27.63 -0.21 11.54
CA LYS A 83 -28.45 0.99 11.34
C LYS A 83 -29.91 0.66 11.02
N THR A 84 -30.16 -0.51 10.43
CA THR A 84 -31.50 -0.96 10.01
C THR A 84 -32.19 -1.82 11.09
N SER A 85 -31.44 -2.38 12.04
CA SER A 85 -32.03 -3.02 13.23
C SER A 85 -32.66 -1.96 14.15
N PRO A 86 -33.92 -2.16 14.60
CA PRO A 86 -34.59 -1.26 15.55
C PRO A 86 -33.94 -1.25 16.94
#